data_AF-A0A414ABH3-F1
#
_entry.id   AF-A0A414ABH3-F1
#
_cell.length_a   1.000
_cell.length_b   1.000
_cell.length_c   1.000
_cell.angle_alpha   90.00
_cell.angle_beta   90.00
_cell.angle_gamma   90.00
#
_symmetry.space_group_name_H-M   'P 1'
#
loop_
_entity.id
_entity.type
_entity.pdbx_description
1 polymer ?
#
loop_
_entity_poly.entity_id
_entity_poly.type
_entity_poly.pdbx_seq_one_letter_code
_entity_poly.pdbx_strand_id
1 'polypeptide(L)'
;MKALVIYDVTGRIWSIIYGEETLPQGLRCMWVDIPDGAQLNYIDVTDASNPQPVFAYLPESDIGRLQEQVVSLDSQLTEAQLALTEQYEANLALAEEVTNTQLALTEIYEGMEV
;
A
#
# COMPACT_ATOMS: atom_id res chain seq x y z
N MET A 1 7.99 -4.91 -17.46
CA MET A 1 7.49 -5.16 -18.84
C MET A 1 8.64 -4.98 -19.84
N LYS A 2 8.78 -5.85 -20.85
CA LYS A 2 9.86 -5.75 -21.86
C LYS A 2 9.51 -4.75 -22.95
N ALA A 3 10.41 -3.82 -23.25
CA ALA A 3 10.24 -2.78 -24.26
C ALA A 3 11.47 -2.65 -25.16
N LEU A 4 11.26 -2.30 -26.44
CA LEU A 4 12.31 -1.93 -27.37
C LEU A 4 12.58 -0.43 -27.23
N VAL A 5 13.82 -0.07 -26.94
CA VAL A 5 14.24 1.32 -26.76
C VAL A 5 15.16 1.72 -27.89
N ILE A 6 14.82 2.81 -28.58
CA ILE A 6 15.65 3.43 -29.62
C ILE A 6 16.28 4.69 -29.03
N TYR A 7 17.61 4.81 -29.17
CA TYR A 7 18.39 5.89 -28.57
C TYR A 7 19.54 6.33 -29.47
N ASP A 8 20.10 7.52 -29.24
CA ASP A 8 21.21 8.05 -30.03
C ASP A 8 22.58 7.86 -29.38
N VAL A 9 23.62 8.45 -30.01
CA VAL A 9 25.02 8.36 -29.55
C VAL A 9 25.28 9.05 -28.21
N THR A 10 24.35 9.88 -27.74
CA THR A 10 24.42 10.59 -26.46
C THR A 10 23.65 9.87 -25.36
N GLY A 11 22.98 8.75 -25.68
CA GLY A 11 22.14 8.04 -24.73
C GLY A 11 20.72 8.59 -24.62
N ARG A 12 20.37 9.61 -25.41
CA ARG A 12 19.04 10.19 -25.43
C ARG A 12 18.07 9.24 -26.11
N ILE A 13 16.94 9.00 -25.45
CA ILE A 13 15.88 8.12 -25.95
C ILE A 13 15.04 8.86 -26.99
N TRP A 14 14.80 8.21 -28.12
CA TRP A 14 13.96 8.69 -29.22
C TRP A 14 12.59 8.02 -29.21
N SER A 15 12.52 6.73 -28.89
CA SER A 15 11.28 5.97 -28.86
C SER A 15 11.36 4.78 -27.91
N ILE A 16 10.22 4.45 -27.29
CA ILE A 16 10.02 3.25 -26.47
C ILE A 16 8.79 2.53 -27.03
N ILE A 17 8.98 1.29 -27.47
CA ILE A 17 7.94 0.48 -28.13
C ILE A 17 7.68 -0.76 -27.27
N TYR A 18 6.43 -0.96 -26.87
CA TYR A 18 5.99 -2.10 -26.07
C TYR A 18 5.42 -3.20 -26.98
N GLY A 19 5.72 -4.46 -26.69
CA GLY A 19 5.16 -5.62 -27.42
C GLY A 19 5.75 -5.84 -28.82
N GLU A 20 6.84 -5.14 -29.16
CA GLU A 20 7.62 -5.42 -30.36
C GLU A 20 8.40 -6.73 -30.17
N GLU A 21 8.65 -7.46 -31.25
CA GLU A 21 9.45 -8.69 -31.22
C GLU A 21 10.65 -8.64 -32.17
N THR A 22 10.68 -7.65 -33.07
CA THR A 22 11.70 -7.52 -34.11
C THR A 22 12.64 -6.36 -33.87
N LEU A 23 13.92 -6.57 -34.15
CA LEU A 23 14.94 -5.52 -34.06
C LEU A 23 14.97 -4.72 -35.38
N PRO A 24 14.71 -3.40 -35.35
CA PRO A 24 14.83 -2.57 -36.53
C PRO A 24 16.29 -2.49 -37.00
N GLN A 25 16.50 -2.61 -38.31
CA GLN A 25 17.84 -2.50 -38.88
C GLN A 25 18.25 -1.04 -39.06
N GLY A 26 19.52 -0.74 -38.82
CA GLY A 26 20.10 0.59 -39.04
C GLY A 26 19.85 1.61 -37.93
N LEU A 27 19.13 1.24 -36.86
CA LEU A 27 18.90 2.08 -35.68
C LEU A 27 19.57 1.47 -34.45
N ARG A 28 20.13 2.33 -33.59
CA ARG A 28 20.62 1.90 -32.28
C ARG A 28 19.42 1.62 -31.37
N CYS A 29 19.27 0.37 -30.98
CA CYS A 29 18.19 -0.06 -30.11
C CYS A 29 18.63 -1.17 -29.16
N MET A 30 17.91 -1.32 -28.05
CA MET A 30 18.12 -2.39 -27.08
C MET A 30 16.80 -2.79 -26.44
N TRP A 31 16.74 -4.03 -25.96
CA TRP A 31 15.64 -4.49 -25.12
C TRP A 31 15.88 -4.07 -23.68
N VAL A 32 14.86 -3.48 -23.05
CA VAL A 32 14.89 -3.05 -21.66
C VAL A 32 13.67 -3.62 -20.95
N ASP A 33 13.91 -4.29 -19.83
CA ASP A 33 12.85 -4.66 -18.89
C ASP A 33 12.62 -3.47 -17.95
N ILE A 34 11.52 -2.75 -18.16
CA ILE A 34 11.16 -1.61 -17.33
C ILE A 34 10.46 -2.14 -16.07
N PRO A 35 11.02 -1.91 -14.86
CA PRO A 35 10.39 -2.31 -13.61
C PRO A 35 9.16 -1.45 -13.31
N ASP A 36 8.23 -2.01 -12.54
CA ASP A 36 7.00 -1.31 -12.19
C ASP A 36 7.29 -0.04 -11.37
N GLY A 37 6.60 1.05 -11.71
CA GLY A 37 6.82 2.37 -11.09
C GLY A 37 8.08 3.11 -11.54
N ALA A 38 8.93 2.51 -12.38
CA ALA A 38 10.10 3.15 -12.94
C ALA A 38 9.80 3.77 -14.31
N GLN A 39 10.38 4.94 -14.57
CA GLN A 39 10.43 5.57 -15.87
C GLN A 39 11.85 5.48 -16.43
N LEU A 40 12.01 4.95 -17.64
CA LEU A 40 13.30 4.96 -18.31
C LEU A 40 13.67 6.41 -18.69
N ASN A 41 14.81 6.89 -18.19
CA ASN A 41 15.23 8.29 -18.33
C ASN A 41 16.19 8.49 -19.51
N TYR A 42 17.30 7.74 -19.52
CA TYR A 42 18.27 7.73 -20.61
C TYR A 42 19.00 6.38 -20.66
N ILE A 43 19.77 6.16 -21.73
CA ILE A 43 20.68 5.03 -21.85
C ILE A 43 22.10 5.53 -21.56
N ASP A 44 22.75 5.03 -20.52
CA ASP A 44 24.16 5.29 -20.30
C ASP A 44 24.98 4.60 -21.39
N VAL A 45 25.63 5.41 -22.21
CA VAL A 45 26.48 4.99 -23.33
C VAL A 45 27.95 5.32 -23.07
N THR A 46 28.33 5.59 -21.81
CA THR A 46 29.73 5.80 -21.40
C THR A 46 30.60 4.61 -21.80
N ASP A 47 30.06 3.40 -21.69
CA ASP A 47 30.57 2.20 -22.36
C ASP A 47 29.72 1.88 -23.61
N ALA A 48 30.22 2.27 -24.77
CA ALA A 48 29.51 2.07 -26.04
C ALA A 48 29.34 0.60 -26.43
N SER A 49 30.14 -0.31 -25.87
CA SER A 49 30.02 -1.75 -26.09
C SER A 49 28.99 -2.40 -25.15
N ASN A 50 28.64 -1.72 -24.06
CA ASN A 50 27.70 -2.20 -23.05
C ASN A 50 26.78 -1.09 -22.53
N PRO A 51 25.85 -0.58 -23.37
CA PRO A 51 24.92 0.46 -22.96
C PRO A 51 23.99 -0.02 -21.84
N GLN A 52 23.74 0.82 -20.84
CA GLN A 52 22.92 0.48 -19.66
C GLN A 52 21.69 1.39 -19.54
N PRO A 53 20.49 0.85 -19.32
CA PRO A 53 19.30 1.66 -19.07
C PRO A 53 19.38 2.32 -17.68
N VAL A 54 19.17 3.64 -17.63
CA VAL A 54 19.09 4.40 -16.38
C VAL A 54 17.65 4.78 -16.12
N PHE A 55 17.11 4.31 -15.01
CA PHE A 55 15.75 4.56 -14.59
C PHE A 55 15.67 5.71 -13.60
N ALA A 56 14.60 6.51 -13.72
CA ALA A 56 14.14 7.43 -12.70
C ALA A 56 12.87 6.85 -12.08
N TYR A 57 12.77 6.91 -10.77
CA TYR A 57 11.55 6.59 -10.06
C TYR A 57 10.83 7.91 -9.81
N LEU A 58 9.59 8.01 -10.27
CA LEU A 58 8.73 9.12 -9.85
C LEU A 58 8.58 8.99 -8.32
N PRO A 59 8.76 10.08 -7.55
CA PRO A 59 8.37 10.05 -6.15
C PRO A 59 6.90 9.61 -6.08
N GLU A 60 6.54 8.84 -5.04
CA GLU A 60 5.16 8.40 -4.82
C GLU A 60 4.21 9.57 -5.09
N SER A 61 3.37 9.40 -6.11
CA SER A 61 2.41 10.43 -6.46
C SER A 61 1.55 10.75 -5.24
N ASP A 62 1.18 12.02 -5.07
CA ASP A 62 0.33 12.43 -3.94
C ASP A 62 -0.95 11.58 -3.85
N ILE A 63 -1.46 11.09 -4.99
CA ILE A 63 -2.61 10.19 -5.04
C ILE A 63 -2.32 8.80 -4.44
N GLY A 64 -1.12 8.25 -4.63
CA GLY A 64 -0.72 6.96 -4.05
C GLY A 64 -0.61 7.05 -2.52
N ARG A 65 0.01 8.13 -2.02
CA ARG A 65 0.10 8.40 -0.58
C ARG A 65 -1.27 8.59 0.05
N LEU A 66 -2.18 9.29 -0.64
CA LEU A 66 -3.56 9.47 -0.19
C LEU A 66 -4.31 8.13 -0.15
N GLN A 67 -4.14 7.27 -1.16
CA GLN A 67 -4.76 5.94 -1.17
C GLN A 67 -4.28 5.07 0.01
N GLU A 68 -2.98 5.07 0.29
CA GLU A 68 -2.43 4.34 1.44
C GLU A 68 -2.95 4.89 2.77
N GLN A 69 -3.03 6.22 2.91
CA GLN A 69 -3.59 6.85 4.09
C GLN A 69 -5.07 6.48 4.28
N VAL A 70 -5.86 6.44 3.22
CA VAL A 70 -7.27 6.03 3.28
C VAL A 70 -7.39 4.58 3.73
N VAL A 71 -6.60 3.67 3.18
CA VAL A 71 -6.60 2.25 3.60
C VAL A 71 -6.19 2.11 5.07
N SER A 72 -5.17 2.84 5.51
CA SER A 72 -4.73 2.82 6.91
C SER A 72 -5.81 3.36 7.86
N LEU A 73 -6.46 4.47 7.50
CA LEU A 73 -7.55 5.07 8.27
C LEU A 73 -8.76 4.14 8.37
N ASP A 74 -9.11 3.43 7.30
CA ASP A 74 -10.22 2.48 7.27
C ASP A 74 -9.97 1.28 8.20
N SER A 75 -8.73 0.76 8.21
CA SER A 75 -8.31 -0.28 9.17
C SER A 75 -8.43 0.20 10.61
N GLN A 76 -7.89 1.38 10.92
CA GLN A 76 -7.96 1.96 12.27
C GLN A 76 -9.41 2.20 12.72
N LEU A 77 -10.27 2.65 11.81
CA LEU A 77 -11.69 2.86 12.09
C LEU A 77 -12.38 1.53 12.43
N THR A 78 -12.10 0.48 11.66
CA THR A 78 -12.65 -0.86 11.89
C THR A 78 -12.21 -1.43 13.24
N GLU A 79 -10.92 -1.32 13.56
CA GLU A 79 -10.37 -1.75 14.85
C GLU A 79 -11.01 -1.00 16.03
N ALA A 80 -11.17 0.32 15.91
CA ALA A 80 -11.81 1.14 16.94
C ALA A 80 -13.28 0.76 17.16
N GLN A 81 -14.02 0.46 16.08
CA GLN A 81 -15.41 0.02 16.17
C GLN A 81 -15.54 -1.35 16.86
N LEU A 82 -14.63 -2.27 16.58
CA LEU A 82 -14.60 -3.58 17.24
C LEU A 82 -14.33 -3.42 18.74
N ALA A 83 -13.28 -2.68 19.11
CA ALA A 83 -12.94 -2.42 20.51
C ALA A 83 -14.07 -1.71 21.27
N LEU A 84 -14.78 -0.78 20.63
CA LEU A 84 -15.94 -0.13 21.22
C LEU A 84 -17.08 -1.12 21.47
N THR A 85 -17.31 -2.05 20.55
CA THR A 85 -18.33 -3.10 20.70
C THR A 85 -18.02 -4.02 21.87
N GLU A 86 -16.77 -4.51 21.96
CA GLU A 86 -16.30 -5.33 23.08
C GLU A 86 -16.46 -4.60 24.42
N GLN A 87 -16.16 -3.29 24.46
CA GLN A 87 -16.37 -2.49 25.66
C GLN A 87 -17.85 -2.39 26.06
N TYR A 88 -18.75 -2.21 25.09
CA TYR A 88 -20.19 -2.17 25.37
C TYR A 88 -20.70 -3.50 25.92
N GLU A 89 -20.24 -4.64 25.39
CA GLU A 89 -20.58 -5.96 25.90
C GLU A 89 -20.09 -6.18 27.34
N ALA A 90 -18.84 -5.79 27.63
CA ALA A 90 -18.29 -5.86 28.98
C ALA A 90 -19.07 -4.99 29.98
N ASN A 91 -19.47 -3.78 29.58
CA ASN A 91 -20.27 -2.89 30.42
C ASN A 91 -21.67 -3.45 30.70
N LEU A 92 -22.28 -4.12 29.72
CA LEU A 92 -23.58 -4.77 29.91
C LEU A 92 -23.49 -5.92 30.91
N ALA A 93 -22.48 -6.78 30.76
CA ALA A 93 -22.24 -7.89 31.69
C ALA A 93 -21.98 -7.39 33.12
N LEU A 94 -21.21 -6.32 33.27
CA LEU A 94 -20.97 -5.70 34.58
C LEU A 94 -22.27 -5.14 35.19
N ALA A 95 -23.13 -4.52 34.39
CA ALA A 95 -24.42 -4.01 34.88
C ALA A 95 -25.33 -5.13 35.39
N GLU A 96 -25.34 -6.29 34.72
CA GLU A 96 -26.04 -7.48 35.20
C GLU A 96 -25.48 -7.99 36.53
N GLU A 97 -24.15 -8.07 36.67
CA GLU A 97 -23.50 -8.48 37.91
C GLU A 97 -23.80 -7.52 39.08
N VAL A 98 -23.74 -6.21 38.83
CA VAL A 98 -24.10 -5.19 39.82
C VAL A 98 -25.57 -5.35 40.26
N THR A 99 -26.47 -5.64 39.32
CA THR A 99 -27.89 -5.85 39.64
C THR A 99 -28.08 -7.10 40.50
N ASN A 100 -27.43 -8.21 40.13
CA ASN A 100 -27.50 -9.46 40.88
C ASN A 100 -26.96 -9.31 42.31
N THR A 101 -25.84 -8.61 42.47
CA THR A 101 -25.25 -8.34 43.79
C THR A 101 -26.11 -7.41 44.64
N GLN A 102 -26.73 -6.39 44.06
CA GLN A 102 -27.70 -5.53 44.76
C GLN A 102 -28.93 -6.30 45.24
N LEU A 103 -29.44 -7.22 44.43
CA LEU A 103 -30.56 -8.07 44.82
C LEU A 103 -30.17 -8.97 46.00
N ALA A 104 -29.02 -9.66 45.92
CA ALA A 104 -28.52 -10.51 46.99
C ALA A 104 -28.29 -9.73 48.30
N LEU A 105 -27.78 -8.49 48.23
CA LEU A 105 -27.63 -7.63 49.40
C LEU A 105 -28.99 -7.29 50.02
N THR A 106 -29.98 -6.94 49.20
CA THR A 106 -31.35 -6.66 49.66
C THR A 106 -31.94 -7.85 50.42
N GLU A 107 -31.83 -9.05 49.85
CA GLU A 107 -32.30 -10.29 50.49
C GLU A 107 -31.63 -10.54 51.86
N ILE A 108 -30.33 -10.27 51.98
CA ILE A 108 -29.61 -10.39 53.26
C ILE A 108 -30.13 -9.38 54.28
N TYR A 109 -30.30 -8.11 53.89
CA TYR A 109 -30.78 -7.07 54.81
C TYR A 109 -32.21 -7.36 55.28
N GLU A 110 -33.10 -7.77 54.39
CA GLU A 110 -34.47 -8.17 54.74
C GLU A 110 -34.49 -9.40 55.66
N GLY A 111 -33.60 -10.37 55.44
CA GLY A 111 -33.47 -11.56 56.30
C GLY A 111 -32.89 -11.28 57.70
N MET A 112 -32.24 -10.13 57.90
CA MET A 112 -31.67 -9.72 59.18
C MET A 112 -32.64 -8.90 60.05
N GLU A 113 -33.77 -8.41 59.51
CA GLU A 113 -34.80 -7.65 60.27
C GLU A 113 -35.69 -8.54 61.19
N VAL A 114 -35.14 -9.62 61.76
CA VAL A 114 -35.84 -10.52 62.71
C VAL A 114 -35.41 -10.26 64.15
#